data_AF-A0AAD5STD9-F1
#
_entry.id   AF-A0AAD5STD9-F1
#
_cell.length_a   1.000
_cell.length_b   1.000
_cell.length_c   1.000
_cell.angle_alpha   90.00
_cell.angle_beta   90.00
_cell.angle_gamma   90.00
#
_symmetry.space_group_name_H-M   'P 1'
#
loop_
_entity.id
_entity.type
_entity.pdbx_description
1 polymer ?
#
loop_
_entity_poly.entity_id
_entity_poly.type
_entity_poly.pdbx_seq_one_letter_code
_entity_poly.pdbx_strand_id
1 'polypeptide(L)'
;MNQFFEQKKWSLDVLVFEGVMIRQRKEHKMSQELLDECQKFICDKTSFKKKLWSLILVKLCNEPSAKDCEIDFLAMRAIEDQTHVTIAHLVSTIWINEYYYGEHDCVWYYFKNHSWKTSPYSGHIMFHIMSDLFETLMARIKILDIDKEWCKKLKTKLNTINFANQIRDVAALYFSNQKHFNGFKLKLDSNLNLLCFKNGVYDLKLGMLRDGMPDDNISLQIDYCSEPYNLNNVNQKKFDQILKIFYLMQLASALGGHLCDKLMILIGAGANRKSLLMQLLELALGPYAISWSTQLLKQEFNVCSPNPKLASTNKKRFINVQEGNKGTKFNWENVKKLTGGDAIRVRNLYENGGAFTLTAQI
;
A
#
# COMPACT_ATOMS: atom_id res chain seq x y z
N MET A 1 38.72 14.27 41.04
CA MET A 1 38.08 13.28 40.14
C MET A 1 36.57 13.12 40.37
N ASN A 2 36.05 13.26 41.60
CA ASN A 2 34.61 13.06 41.89
C ASN A 2 33.67 14.22 41.50
N GLN A 3 34.17 15.44 41.23
CA GLN A 3 33.32 16.57 40.80
C GLN A 3 32.90 16.53 39.33
N PHE A 4 33.50 15.66 38.51
CA PHE A 4 33.16 15.55 37.08
C PHE A 4 31.87 14.73 36.82
N PHE A 5 31.41 13.98 37.82
CA PHE A 5 30.24 13.10 37.72
C PHE A 5 28.92 13.75 38.17
N GLU A 6 28.96 14.96 38.75
CA GLU A 6 27.76 15.65 39.23
C GLU A 6 27.17 16.64 38.22
N GLN A 7 27.91 17.00 37.16
CA GLN A 7 27.42 17.92 36.14
C GLN A 7 26.85 17.16 34.94
N LYS A 8 25.51 17.08 34.88
CA LYS A 8 24.73 16.62 33.73
C LYS A 8 24.86 17.60 32.55
N LYS A 9 26.01 17.65 31.88
CA LYS A 9 26.16 18.37 30.61
C LYS A 9 26.97 17.55 29.60
N TRP A 10 26.48 17.52 28.37
CA TRP A 10 27.22 17.03 27.22
C TRP A 10 28.51 17.84 27.05
N SER A 11 29.66 17.16 27.04
CA SER A 11 30.76 17.59 26.18
C SER A 11 30.54 16.89 24.84
N LEU A 12 30.52 17.66 23.74
CA LEU A 12 30.08 17.37 22.35
C LEU A 12 30.15 15.94 21.77
N ASP A 13 30.86 14.98 22.37
CA ASP A 13 31.01 13.61 21.85
C ASP A 13 30.82 12.50 22.91
N VAL A 14 30.57 12.82 24.20
CA VAL A 14 30.50 11.83 25.28
C VAL A 14 29.40 12.15 26.28
N LEU A 15 28.50 11.18 26.50
CA LEU A 15 27.52 11.18 27.59
C LEU A 15 28.03 10.30 28.73
N VAL A 16 28.17 10.89 29.92
CA VAL A 16 28.59 10.16 31.12
C VAL A 16 27.37 9.97 32.02
N PHE A 17 27.02 8.70 32.29
CA PHE A 17 25.87 8.35 33.14
C PHE A 17 26.22 7.23 34.11
N GLU A 18 26.16 7.52 35.43
CA GLU A 18 26.52 6.60 36.53
C GLU A 18 27.82 5.80 36.30
N GLY A 19 28.87 6.44 35.75
CA GLY A 19 30.17 5.81 35.50
C GLY A 19 30.32 5.13 34.13
N VAL A 20 29.26 5.08 33.31
CA VAL A 20 29.31 4.62 31.92
C VAL A 20 29.55 5.82 31.00
N MET A 21 30.65 5.78 30.22
CA MET A 21 30.92 6.76 29.18
C MET A 21 30.43 6.24 27.83
N ILE A 22 29.49 6.95 27.22
CA ILE A 22 28.91 6.61 25.92
C ILE A 22 29.41 7.65 24.91
N ARG A 23 30.21 7.22 23.94
CA ARG A 23 30.81 8.09 22.93
C ARG A 23 29.99 8.04 21.64
N GLN A 24 29.58 9.21 21.13
CA GLN A 24 28.84 9.30 19.87
C GLN A 24 29.78 9.03 18.69
N ARG A 25 29.40 8.14 17.76
CA ARG A 25 30.16 7.92 16.52
C ARG A 25 29.96 9.13 15.59
N LYS A 26 31.05 9.68 15.04
CA LYS A 26 31.05 10.90 14.20
C LYS A 26 30.16 10.82 12.95
N GLU A 27 29.79 9.63 12.52
CA GLU A 27 29.12 9.37 11.24
C GLU A 27 27.58 9.39 11.33
N HIS A 28 26.98 9.29 12.54
CA HIS A 28 25.53 9.21 12.73
C HIS A 28 25.05 10.08 13.89
N LYS A 29 24.60 11.31 13.59
CA LYS A 29 24.00 12.21 14.59
C LYS A 29 22.52 11.85 14.78
N MET A 30 22.15 11.42 15.99
CA MET A 30 20.75 11.40 16.43
C MET A 30 20.13 12.79 16.31
N SER A 31 18.82 12.87 16.10
CA SER A 31 18.09 14.15 16.15
C SER A 31 18.17 14.74 17.56
N GLN A 32 18.34 16.06 17.62
CA GLN A 32 18.52 16.78 18.89
C GLN A 32 17.28 16.69 19.78
N GLU A 33 16.09 16.61 19.18
CA GLU A 33 14.81 16.41 19.87
C GLU A 33 14.75 15.07 20.61
N LEU A 34 15.21 13.98 19.99
CA LEU A 34 15.18 12.65 20.59
C LEU A 34 16.21 12.52 21.72
N LEU A 35 17.35 13.21 21.58
CA LEU A 35 18.34 13.34 22.65
C LEU A 35 17.79 14.12 23.86
N ASP A 36 17.11 15.25 23.62
CA ASP A 36 16.52 16.07 24.67
C ASP A 36 15.35 15.35 25.38
N GLU A 37 14.53 14.58 24.65
CA GLU A 37 13.51 13.70 25.24
C GLU A 37 14.15 12.63 26.12
N CYS A 38 15.19 11.94 25.63
CA CYS A 38 15.91 10.94 26.42
C CYS A 38 16.46 11.55 27.72
N GLN A 39 17.04 12.75 27.65
CA GLN A 39 17.62 13.41 28.82
C GLN A 39 16.59 13.81 29.86
N LYS A 40 15.47 14.41 29.44
CA LYS A 40 14.37 14.77 30.35
C LYS A 40 13.81 13.54 31.04
N PHE A 41 13.59 12.46 30.28
CA PHE A 41 12.99 11.23 30.80
C PHE A 41 13.88 10.48 31.81
N ILE A 42 15.20 10.47 31.58
CA ILE A 42 16.18 9.82 32.46
C ILE A 42 16.34 10.55 33.80
N CYS A 43 16.16 11.88 33.83
CA CYS A 43 16.33 12.68 35.03
C CYS A 43 15.24 12.45 36.09
N ASP A 44 14.06 11.93 35.70
CA ASP A 44 12.86 11.85 36.53
C ASP A 44 12.64 10.50 37.26
N LYS A 45 13.53 9.50 37.14
CA LYS A 45 13.22 8.10 37.54
C LYS A 45 14.27 7.40 38.44
N THR A 46 13.81 6.41 39.22
CA THR A 46 14.53 5.62 40.25
C THR A 46 15.50 4.55 39.70
N SER A 47 16.35 3.97 40.57
CA SER A 47 17.61 3.24 40.24
C SER A 47 17.53 2.09 39.23
N PHE A 48 16.44 1.31 39.17
CA PHE A 48 16.29 0.22 38.20
C PHE A 48 15.99 0.72 36.78
N LYS A 49 15.24 1.83 36.66
CA LYS A 49 14.92 2.47 35.38
C LYS A 49 16.19 3.05 34.73
N LYS A 50 17.14 3.51 35.54
CA LYS A 50 18.43 4.02 35.07
C LYS A 50 19.28 2.97 34.33
N LYS A 51 19.33 1.73 34.83
CA LYS A 51 20.07 0.62 34.18
C LYS A 51 19.48 0.29 32.81
N LEU A 52 18.16 0.23 32.72
CA LEU A 52 17.42 -0.01 31.47
C LEU A 52 17.71 1.08 30.42
N TRP A 53 17.60 2.35 30.81
CA TRP A 53 17.84 3.49 29.93
C TRP A 53 19.32 3.64 29.55
N SER A 54 20.25 3.24 30.42
CA SER A 54 21.68 3.20 30.08
C SER A 54 21.99 2.17 28.98
N LEU A 55 21.32 1.02 28.98
CA LEU A 55 21.46 0.00 27.94
C LEU A 55 20.89 0.47 26.59
N ILE A 56 19.76 1.20 26.60
CA ILE A 56 19.19 1.84 25.41
C ILE A 56 20.21 2.83 24.85
N LEU A 57 20.72 3.77 25.66
CA LEU A 57 21.68 4.77 25.20
C LEU A 57 22.94 4.13 24.62
N VAL A 58 23.44 3.05 25.23
CA VAL A 58 24.59 2.30 24.71
C VAL A 58 24.26 1.68 23.35
N LYS A 59 23.06 1.11 23.16
CA LYS A 59 22.63 0.57 21.86
C LYS A 59 22.38 1.65 20.81
N LEU A 60 21.66 2.72 21.17
CA LEU A 60 21.39 3.88 20.31
C LEU A 60 22.68 4.50 19.74
N CYS A 61 23.75 4.50 20.54
CA CYS A 61 25.04 5.03 20.13
C CYS A 61 25.90 4.02 19.34
N ASN A 62 25.55 2.73 19.35
CA ASN A 62 26.33 1.65 18.72
C ASN A 62 25.64 1.00 17.51
N GLU A 63 24.34 1.20 17.29
CA GLU A 63 23.62 0.65 16.13
C GLU A 63 23.83 1.48 14.85
N PRO A 64 23.93 0.82 13.68
CA PRO A 64 24.20 1.47 12.40
C PRO A 64 22.98 2.19 11.79
N SER A 65 21.77 2.03 12.35
CA SER A 65 20.51 2.48 11.76
C SER A 65 19.67 3.30 12.76
N ALA A 66 19.32 4.53 12.38
CA ALA A 66 18.51 5.43 13.23
C ALA A 66 17.07 4.93 13.47
N LYS A 67 16.53 4.10 12.56
CA LYS A 67 15.17 3.54 12.68
C LYS A 67 15.10 2.43 13.73
N ASP A 68 16.07 1.53 13.77
CA ASP A 68 16.08 0.43 14.74
C ASP A 68 16.18 0.95 16.18
N CYS A 69 16.97 2.01 16.33
CA CYS A 69 17.12 2.85 17.50
C CYS A 69 15.79 3.47 17.99
N GLU A 70 15.05 4.13 17.10
CA GLU A 70 13.75 4.73 17.42
C GLU A 70 12.72 3.68 17.84
N ILE A 71 12.70 2.53 17.16
CA ILE A 71 11.80 1.42 17.53
C ILE A 71 12.19 0.85 18.91
N ASP A 72 13.48 0.71 19.22
CA ASP A 72 13.95 0.22 20.53
C ASP A 72 13.52 1.18 21.65
N PHE A 73 13.65 2.49 21.40
CA PHE A 73 13.20 3.53 22.32
C PHE A 73 11.69 3.48 22.56
N LEU A 74 10.89 3.41 21.50
CA LEU A 74 9.43 3.36 21.58
C LEU A 74 8.94 2.05 22.21
N ALA A 75 9.61 0.92 21.95
CA ALA A 75 9.32 -0.37 22.56
C ALA A 75 9.50 -0.32 24.08
N MET A 76 10.61 0.24 24.54
CA MET A 76 10.90 0.43 25.96
C MET A 76 9.85 1.33 26.63
N ARG A 77 9.53 2.46 26.00
CA ARG A 77 8.51 3.40 26.49
C ARG A 77 7.12 2.75 26.54
N ALA A 78 6.77 1.93 25.54
CA ALA A 78 5.53 1.18 25.52
C ALA A 78 5.44 0.15 26.67
N ILE A 79 6.55 -0.50 27.03
CA ILE A 79 6.62 -1.44 28.15
C ILE A 79 6.46 -0.71 29.50
N GLU A 80 7.08 0.47 29.64
CA GLU A 80 7.03 1.26 30.88
C GLU A 80 5.66 1.94 31.07
N ASP A 81 5.23 2.74 30.10
CA ASP A 81 4.05 3.59 30.22
C ASP A 81 2.76 2.78 30.02
N GLN A 82 2.81 1.72 29.20
CA GLN A 82 1.67 0.87 28.83
C GLN A 82 0.44 1.68 28.38
N THR A 83 0.67 2.84 27.76
CA THR A 83 -0.38 3.73 27.27
C THR A 83 -0.74 3.34 25.83
N HIS A 84 -2.01 3.48 25.47
CA HIS A 84 -2.45 3.19 24.10
C HIS A 84 -1.76 4.11 23.07
N VAL A 85 -1.41 5.34 23.46
CA VAL A 85 -0.72 6.31 22.59
C VAL A 85 0.71 5.86 22.25
N THR A 86 1.51 5.46 23.25
CA THR A 86 2.89 5.02 23.01
C THR A 86 2.94 3.74 22.20
N ILE A 87 2.02 2.81 22.48
CA ILE A 87 1.89 1.57 21.72
C ILE A 87 1.44 1.85 20.28
N ALA A 88 0.48 2.74 20.07
CA ALA A 88 0.04 3.14 18.73
C ALA A 88 1.17 3.78 17.92
N HIS A 89 2.00 4.61 18.55
CA HIS A 89 3.17 5.22 17.90
C HIS A 89 4.23 4.19 17.54
N LEU A 90 4.50 3.23 18.43
CA LEU A 90 5.40 2.12 18.14
C LEU A 90 4.91 1.30 16.94
N VAL A 91 3.61 0.96 16.93
CA VAL A 91 2.98 0.22 15.84
C VAL A 91 3.10 0.96 14.51
N SER A 92 2.79 2.26 14.48
CA SER A 92 2.90 3.03 13.25
C SER A 92 4.33 3.16 12.74
N THR A 93 5.32 3.14 13.64
CA THR A 93 6.73 3.20 13.29
C THR A 93 7.25 1.88 12.70
N ILE A 94 6.87 0.74 13.30
CA ILE A 94 7.30 -0.59 12.84
C ILE A 94 6.71 -0.90 11.46
N TRP A 95 5.40 -0.70 11.28
CA TRP A 95 4.69 -1.13 10.07
C TRP A 95 4.30 0.03 9.15
N ILE A 96 5.09 1.10 9.14
CA ILE A 96 4.86 2.30 8.33
C ILE A 96 4.62 2.00 6.85
N ASN A 97 5.25 0.95 6.32
CA ASN A 97 5.17 0.56 4.91
C ASN A 97 4.15 -0.55 4.63
N GLU A 98 3.53 -1.13 5.66
CA GLU A 98 2.61 -2.26 5.49
C GLU A 98 1.15 -1.88 5.70
N TYR A 99 0.86 -0.82 6.46
CA TYR A 99 -0.49 -0.37 6.72
C TYR A 99 -0.66 1.11 6.39
N TYR A 100 -1.87 1.44 5.96
CA TYR A 100 -2.29 2.81 5.72
C TYR A 100 -3.74 2.99 6.16
N TYR A 101 -4.08 4.15 6.73
CA TYR A 101 -5.45 4.49 7.10
C TYR A 101 -5.94 5.67 6.27
N GLY A 102 -7.01 5.46 5.50
CA GLY A 102 -7.66 6.51 4.73
C GLY A 102 -8.63 7.31 5.59
N GLU A 103 -8.31 8.57 5.89
CA GLU A 103 -9.18 9.45 6.68
C GLU A 103 -10.52 9.74 5.99
N HIS A 104 -10.51 9.90 4.67
CA HIS A 104 -11.71 10.31 3.93
C HIS A 104 -12.74 9.19 3.78
N ASP A 105 -12.31 7.94 3.74
CA ASP A 105 -13.20 6.77 3.63
C ASP A 105 -13.28 5.94 4.90
N CYS A 106 -12.48 6.27 5.93
CA CYS A 106 -12.37 5.54 7.19
C CYS A 106 -12.02 4.06 7.00
N VAL A 107 -11.16 3.76 6.02
CA VAL A 107 -10.78 2.37 5.66
C VAL A 107 -9.31 2.11 5.97
N TRP A 108 -9.06 0.91 6.50
CA TRP A 108 -7.71 0.37 6.66
C TRP A 108 -7.27 -0.38 5.40
N TYR A 109 -6.08 -0.02 4.93
CA TYR A 109 -5.37 -0.66 3.84
C TYR A 109 -4.17 -1.40 4.41
N TYR A 110 -3.88 -2.57 3.87
CA TYR A 110 -2.68 -3.34 4.21
C TYR A 110 -2.01 -3.88 2.95
N PHE A 111 -0.69 -3.87 2.92
CA PHE A 111 0.11 -4.34 1.79
C PHE A 111 0.42 -5.82 1.98
N LYS A 112 -0.04 -6.67 1.05
CA LYS A 112 0.21 -8.10 1.09
C LYS A 112 0.23 -8.70 -0.30
N ASN A 113 1.22 -9.55 -0.58
CA ASN A 113 1.40 -10.22 -1.87
C ASN A 113 1.46 -9.21 -3.03
N HIS A 114 2.30 -8.18 -2.88
CA HIS A 114 2.57 -7.17 -3.91
C HIS A 114 1.41 -6.20 -4.24
N SER A 115 0.35 -6.18 -3.43
CA SER A 115 -0.76 -5.23 -3.60
C SER A 115 -1.36 -4.78 -2.27
N TRP A 116 -1.96 -3.59 -2.29
CA TRP A 116 -2.77 -3.02 -1.23
C TRP A 116 -4.16 -3.63 -1.23
N LYS A 117 -4.61 -4.07 -0.05
CA LYS A 117 -5.91 -4.71 0.17
C LYS A 117 -6.64 -3.99 1.28
N THR A 118 -7.97 -4.04 1.22
CA THR A 118 -8.84 -3.55 2.29
C THR A 118 -9.40 -4.74 3.07
N SER A 119 -9.69 -4.53 4.35
CA SER A 119 -10.49 -5.47 5.14
C SER A 119 -11.81 -4.81 5.49
N PRO A 120 -12.96 -5.49 5.34
CA PRO A 120 -14.24 -4.97 5.81
C PRO A 120 -14.27 -4.84 7.34
N TYR A 121 -13.38 -5.53 8.05
CA TYR A 121 -13.30 -5.52 9.50
C TYR A 121 -11.89 -5.13 9.96
N SER A 122 -11.77 -3.90 10.49
CA SER A 122 -10.51 -3.35 11.01
C SER A 122 -9.97 -4.14 12.21
N GLY A 123 -10.85 -4.83 12.96
CA GLY A 123 -10.44 -5.67 14.09
C GLY A 123 -9.58 -6.87 13.68
N HIS A 124 -9.74 -7.43 12.47
CA HIS A 124 -8.88 -8.52 11.99
C HIS A 124 -7.45 -8.01 11.75
N ILE A 125 -7.32 -6.87 11.08
CA ILE A 125 -6.02 -6.21 10.84
C ILE A 125 -5.35 -5.95 12.20
N MET A 126 -6.10 -5.35 13.12
CA MET A 126 -5.57 -5.01 14.44
C MET A 126 -5.16 -6.25 15.25
N PHE A 127 -5.91 -7.34 15.18
CA PHE A 127 -5.57 -8.58 15.86
C PHE A 127 -4.21 -9.14 15.39
N HIS A 128 -3.96 -9.13 14.08
CA HIS A 128 -2.68 -9.55 13.51
C HIS A 128 -1.54 -8.63 13.97
N ILE A 129 -1.72 -7.30 13.85
CA ILE A 129 -0.72 -6.31 14.29
C ILE A 129 -0.39 -6.48 15.77
N MET A 130 -1.39 -6.67 16.64
CA MET A 130 -1.17 -6.82 18.09
C MET A 130 -0.44 -8.12 18.43
N SER A 131 -0.73 -9.21 17.71
CA SER A 131 -0.02 -10.48 17.88
C SER A 131 1.46 -10.33 17.50
N ASP A 132 1.72 -9.75 16.33
CA ASP A 132 3.08 -9.57 15.79
C ASP A 132 3.87 -8.56 16.63
N LEU A 133 3.21 -7.53 17.16
CA LEU A 133 3.78 -6.59 18.12
C LEU A 133 4.25 -7.29 19.38
N PHE A 134 3.42 -8.17 19.94
CA PHE A 134 3.78 -8.90 21.13
C PHE A 134 5.02 -9.77 20.91
N GLU A 135 5.10 -10.47 19.77
CA GLU A 135 6.28 -11.27 19.42
C GLU A 135 7.53 -10.41 19.23
N THR A 136 7.40 -9.28 18.53
CA THR A 136 8.49 -8.31 18.28
C THR A 136 9.03 -7.74 19.60
N LEU A 137 8.13 -7.34 20.51
CA LEU A 137 8.49 -6.86 21.85
C LEU A 137 9.18 -7.96 22.66
N MET A 138 8.67 -9.19 22.64
CA MET A 138 9.27 -10.32 23.35
C MET A 138 10.69 -10.64 22.85
N ALA A 139 10.93 -10.54 21.54
CA ALA A 139 12.26 -10.70 20.97
C ALA A 139 13.22 -9.59 21.45
N ARG A 140 12.79 -8.33 21.42
CA ARG A 140 13.59 -7.19 21.88
C ARG A 140 13.88 -7.26 23.38
N ILE A 141 12.91 -7.65 24.19
CA ILE A 141 13.05 -7.82 25.66
C ILE A 141 14.09 -8.87 26.02
N LYS A 142 14.15 -9.99 25.28
CA LYS A 142 15.20 -11.01 25.47
C LYS A 142 16.60 -10.45 25.23
N ILE A 143 16.76 -9.58 24.23
CA ILE A 143 18.04 -8.94 23.90
C ILE A 143 18.44 -7.95 25.01
N LEU A 144 17.46 -7.28 25.60
CA LEU A 144 17.65 -6.20 26.56
C LEU A 144 17.67 -6.67 28.03
N ASP A 145 17.53 -7.98 28.27
CA ASP A 145 17.50 -8.62 29.59
C ASP A 145 16.53 -7.95 30.59
N ILE A 146 15.32 -7.64 30.10
CA ILE A 146 14.27 -6.97 30.89
C ILE A 146 13.40 -8.01 31.60
N ASP A 147 12.92 -7.66 32.79
CA ASP A 147 12.03 -8.48 33.60
C ASP A 147 10.75 -8.92 32.83
N LYS A 148 10.52 -10.23 32.80
CA LYS A 148 9.42 -10.89 32.10
C LYS A 148 8.04 -10.59 32.70
N GLU A 149 7.95 -10.08 33.94
CA GLU A 149 6.66 -9.75 34.55
C GLU A 149 5.92 -8.62 33.83
N TRP A 150 6.63 -7.63 33.32
CA TRP A 150 6.05 -6.50 32.58
C TRP A 150 5.40 -6.96 31.28
N CYS A 151 5.99 -7.96 30.64
CA CYS A 151 5.48 -8.58 29.41
C CYS A 151 4.14 -9.29 29.66
N LYS A 152 4.03 -10.01 30.79
CA LYS A 152 2.78 -10.71 31.15
C LYS A 152 1.64 -9.71 31.35
N LYS A 153 1.91 -8.62 32.08
CA LYS A 153 0.93 -7.54 32.30
C LYS A 153 0.52 -6.87 30.99
N LEU A 154 1.49 -6.54 30.14
CA LEU A 154 1.25 -5.97 28.82
C LEU A 154 0.41 -6.91 27.94
N LYS A 155 0.72 -8.22 27.92
CA LYS A 155 -0.06 -9.23 27.18
C LYS A 155 -1.52 -9.27 27.61
N THR A 156 -1.78 -9.28 28.92
CA THR A 156 -3.16 -9.28 29.44
C THR A 156 -3.91 -8.01 29.04
N LYS A 157 -3.23 -6.87 28.99
CA LYS A 157 -3.81 -5.59 28.61
C LYS A 157 -4.10 -5.53 27.10
N LEU A 158 -3.17 -5.97 26.26
CA LEU A 158 -3.32 -6.04 24.80
C LEU A 158 -4.46 -6.97 24.37
N ASN A 159 -4.71 -8.05 25.12
CA ASN A 159 -5.82 -8.98 24.87
C ASN A 159 -7.19 -8.40 25.25
N THR A 160 -7.25 -7.22 25.88
CA THR A 160 -8.52 -6.57 26.24
C THR A 160 -9.07 -5.79 25.05
N ILE A 161 -10.28 -6.13 24.58
CA ILE A 161 -10.92 -5.52 23.40
C ILE A 161 -10.94 -3.98 23.49
N ASN A 162 -11.26 -3.42 24.65
CA ASN A 162 -11.31 -1.97 24.84
C ASN A 162 -9.95 -1.30 24.62
N PHE A 163 -8.86 -1.91 25.12
CA PHE A 163 -7.52 -1.37 24.95
C PHE A 163 -7.03 -1.49 23.50
N ALA A 164 -7.31 -2.63 22.85
CA ALA A 164 -7.02 -2.82 21.43
C ALA A 164 -7.75 -1.79 20.54
N ASN A 165 -9.02 -1.49 20.84
CA ASN A 165 -9.78 -0.45 20.13
C ASN A 165 -9.16 0.94 20.32
N GLN A 166 -8.76 1.30 21.54
CA GLN A 166 -8.09 2.58 21.80
C GLN A 166 -6.77 2.71 21.03
N ILE A 167 -5.96 1.65 20.97
CA ILE A 167 -4.72 1.65 20.18
C ILE A 167 -5.06 1.81 18.70
N ARG A 168 -6.09 1.10 18.19
CA ARG A 168 -6.49 1.16 16.78
C ARG A 168 -6.87 2.58 16.38
N ASP A 169 -7.67 3.25 17.20
CA ASP A 169 -8.20 4.58 16.88
C ASP A 169 -7.07 5.63 16.90
N VAL A 170 -6.10 5.52 17.81
CA VAL A 170 -4.92 6.40 17.82
C VAL A 170 -3.94 6.04 16.71
N ALA A 171 -3.73 4.75 16.42
CA ALA A 171 -2.87 4.30 15.34
C ALA A 171 -3.38 4.80 13.98
N ALA A 172 -4.70 4.82 13.78
CA ALA A 172 -5.32 5.37 12.58
C ALA A 172 -4.84 6.81 12.28
N LEU A 173 -4.70 7.65 13.30
CA LEU A 173 -4.20 9.03 13.18
C LEU A 173 -2.71 9.11 12.81
N TYR A 174 -1.91 8.15 13.27
CA TYR A 174 -0.50 8.07 12.90
C TYR A 174 -0.30 7.53 11.48
N PHE A 175 -1.09 6.53 11.08
CA PHE A 175 -1.05 5.95 9.74
C PHE A 175 -1.61 6.88 8.67
N SER A 176 -2.55 7.77 9.01
CA SER A 176 -3.08 8.75 8.08
C SER A 176 -2.16 9.95 7.84
N ASN A 177 -1.47 10.43 8.88
CA ASN A 177 -0.58 11.59 8.80
C ASN A 177 0.77 11.31 8.11
N GLN A 178 0.91 10.16 7.46
CA GLN A 178 2.11 9.83 6.71
C GLN A 178 2.21 10.70 5.45
N LYS A 179 3.14 11.67 5.47
CA LYS A 179 3.36 12.69 4.41
C LYS A 179 3.49 12.12 3.00
N HIS A 180 3.86 10.85 2.85
CA HIS A 180 4.01 10.16 1.55
C HIS A 180 2.66 9.83 0.88
N PHE A 181 1.57 9.78 1.64
CA PHE A 181 0.28 9.24 1.21
C PHE A 181 -0.83 10.27 0.98
N ASN A 182 -0.50 11.57 0.89
CA ASN A 182 -1.47 12.56 0.41
C ASN A 182 -2.06 12.13 -0.95
N GLY A 183 -3.38 11.97 -0.99
CA GLY A 183 -4.10 11.50 -2.16
C GLY A 183 -3.87 10.02 -2.50
N PHE A 184 -3.49 9.16 -1.53
CA PHE A 184 -3.23 7.73 -1.73
C PHE A 184 -4.29 7.04 -2.60
N LYS A 185 -5.56 7.23 -2.29
CA LYS A 185 -6.67 6.65 -3.05
C LYS A 185 -6.71 7.09 -4.52
N LEU A 186 -6.28 8.32 -4.83
CA LEU A 186 -6.18 8.81 -6.21
C LEU A 186 -4.98 8.20 -6.94
N LYS A 187 -3.88 7.98 -6.21
CA LYS A 187 -2.65 7.35 -6.69
C LYS A 187 -2.79 5.84 -6.87
N LEU A 188 -3.69 5.18 -6.14
CA LEU A 188 -3.98 3.76 -6.30
C LEU A 188 -4.30 3.43 -7.76
N ASP A 189 -3.58 2.44 -8.29
CA ASP A 189 -3.64 1.91 -9.66
C ASP A 189 -3.49 2.97 -10.76
N SER A 190 -2.87 4.12 -10.44
CA SER A 190 -2.64 5.20 -11.41
C SER A 190 -1.48 4.92 -12.37
N ASN A 191 -0.51 4.10 -11.96
CA ASN A 191 0.64 3.77 -12.79
C ASN A 191 0.29 2.66 -13.80
N LEU A 192 0.03 3.06 -15.03
CA LEU A 192 -0.35 2.17 -16.12
C LEU A 192 0.79 1.23 -16.56
N ASN A 193 2.03 1.50 -16.16
CA ASN A 193 3.17 0.65 -16.52
C ASN A 193 3.35 -0.57 -15.62
N LEU A 194 2.57 -0.68 -14.54
CA LEU A 194 2.72 -1.77 -13.57
C LEU A 194 1.54 -2.72 -13.66
N LEU A 195 1.80 -4.02 -13.79
CA LEU A 195 0.78 -5.08 -13.73
C LEU A 195 1.11 -6.01 -12.57
N CYS A 196 0.21 -6.11 -11.59
CA CYS A 196 0.43 -7.01 -10.45
C CYS A 196 -0.15 -8.40 -10.72
N PHE A 197 0.68 -9.42 -10.57
CA PHE A 197 0.37 -10.85 -10.64
C PHE A 197 0.50 -11.48 -9.24
N LYS A 198 0.17 -12.77 -9.10
CA LYS A 198 0.35 -13.49 -7.82
C LYS A 198 1.81 -13.54 -7.35
N ASN A 199 2.74 -13.61 -8.29
CA ASN A 199 4.17 -13.81 -8.05
C ASN A 199 5.05 -12.55 -8.24
N GLY A 200 4.44 -11.37 -8.36
CA GLY A 200 5.19 -10.12 -8.49
C GLY A 200 4.48 -9.06 -9.32
N VAL A 201 5.15 -7.93 -9.50
CA VAL A 201 4.73 -6.82 -10.34
C VAL A 201 5.58 -6.82 -11.60
N TYR A 202 4.92 -6.90 -12.75
CA TYR A 202 5.55 -6.76 -14.04
C TYR A 202 5.63 -5.28 -14.41
N ASP A 203 6.85 -4.78 -14.55
CA ASP A 203 7.11 -3.41 -14.98
C ASP A 203 7.26 -3.36 -16.50
N LEU A 204 6.29 -2.75 -17.19
CA LEU A 204 6.26 -2.62 -18.64
C LEU A 204 7.38 -1.73 -19.19
N LYS A 205 7.93 -0.81 -18.38
CA LYS A 205 9.05 0.04 -18.81
C LYS A 205 10.37 -0.71 -18.74
N LEU A 206 10.58 -1.46 -17.66
CA LEU A 206 11.81 -2.24 -17.47
C LEU A 206 11.76 -3.60 -18.19
N GLY A 207 10.57 -4.09 -18.52
CA GLY A 207 10.36 -5.38 -19.15
C GLY A 207 10.67 -6.56 -18.23
N MET A 208 10.48 -6.41 -16.92
CA MET A 208 10.83 -7.44 -15.93
C MET A 208 9.76 -7.63 -14.85
N LEU A 209 9.68 -8.86 -14.34
CA LEU A 209 8.93 -9.19 -13.14
C LEU A 209 9.80 -8.95 -11.90
N ARG A 210 9.30 -8.14 -10.97
CA ARG A 210 9.97 -7.81 -9.70
C ARG A 210 9.01 -7.93 -8.53
N ASP A 211 9.53 -7.90 -7.31
CA ASP A 211 8.67 -7.75 -6.14
C ASP A 211 7.96 -6.38 -6.16
N GLY A 212 6.66 -6.41 -5.88
CA GLY A 212 5.89 -5.19 -5.66
C GLY A 212 6.29 -4.50 -4.36
N MET A 213 6.33 -3.18 -4.41
CA MET A 213 6.65 -2.32 -3.28
C MET A 213 5.39 -1.55 -2.86
N PRO A 214 5.24 -1.20 -1.57
CA PRO A 214 4.13 -0.36 -1.10
C PRO A 214 3.96 0.94 -1.90
N ASP A 215 5.08 1.55 -2.30
CA ASP A 215 5.11 2.79 -3.09
C ASP A 215 4.58 2.63 -4.53
N ASP A 216 4.45 1.39 -5.03
CA ASP A 216 3.84 1.13 -6.34
C ASP A 216 2.35 1.50 -6.37
N ASN A 217 1.70 1.63 -5.20
CA ASN A 217 0.29 1.98 -5.06
C ASN A 217 -0.64 1.09 -5.91
N ILE A 218 -0.42 -0.22 -5.92
CA ILE A 218 -1.24 -1.16 -6.69
C ILE A 218 -2.27 -1.82 -5.77
N SER A 219 -3.54 -1.84 -6.15
CA SER A 219 -4.58 -2.63 -5.47
C SER A 219 -5.17 -3.74 -6.35
N LEU A 220 -5.11 -3.58 -7.68
CA LEU A 220 -5.59 -4.59 -8.62
C LEU A 220 -4.53 -5.68 -8.82
N GLN A 221 -4.91 -6.95 -8.58
CA GLN A 221 -4.02 -8.11 -8.71
C GLN A 221 -4.64 -9.19 -9.59
N ILE A 222 -3.90 -9.62 -10.60
CA ILE A 222 -4.26 -10.72 -11.50
C ILE A 222 -4.07 -12.06 -10.77
N ASP A 223 -5.08 -12.94 -10.88
CA ASP A 223 -5.19 -14.16 -10.08
C ASP A 223 -4.39 -15.36 -10.62
N TYR A 224 -3.27 -15.10 -11.31
CA TYR A 224 -2.33 -16.14 -11.76
C TYR A 224 -0.89 -15.64 -11.74
N CYS A 225 0.07 -16.56 -11.84
CA CYS A 225 1.50 -16.23 -11.88
C CYS A 225 1.93 -15.91 -13.31
N SER A 226 2.65 -14.81 -13.49
CA SER A 226 3.30 -14.51 -14.77
C SER A 226 4.47 -15.47 -14.97
N GLU A 227 4.52 -16.13 -16.13
CA GLU A 227 5.64 -16.97 -16.53
C GLU A 227 6.44 -16.27 -17.63
N PRO A 228 7.79 -16.37 -17.61
CA PRO A 228 8.62 -15.82 -18.68
C PRO A 228 8.24 -16.48 -20.01
N TYR A 229 7.69 -15.68 -20.91
CA TYR A 229 7.25 -16.18 -22.21
C TYR A 229 8.46 -16.45 -23.11
N ASN A 230 8.69 -17.72 -23.43
CA ASN A 230 9.73 -18.10 -24.38
C ASN A 230 9.19 -18.03 -25.82
N LEU A 231 9.61 -17.01 -26.56
CA LEU A 231 9.19 -16.76 -27.96
C LEU A 231 9.39 -17.98 -28.87
N ASN A 232 10.31 -18.88 -28.51
CA ASN A 232 10.67 -20.06 -29.30
C ASN A 232 9.59 -21.17 -29.29
N ASN A 233 8.61 -21.13 -28.37
CA ASN A 233 7.61 -22.19 -28.22
C ASN A 233 6.35 -22.02 -29.09
N VAL A 234 6.26 -20.95 -29.90
CA VAL A 234 5.11 -20.75 -30.78
C VAL A 234 5.33 -21.53 -32.07
N ASN A 235 4.68 -22.69 -32.18
CA ASN A 235 4.43 -23.33 -33.46
C ASN A 235 3.77 -22.30 -34.39
N GLN A 236 4.56 -21.73 -35.30
CA GLN A 236 4.17 -20.73 -36.29
C GLN A 236 3.24 -21.37 -37.33
N LYS A 237 2.01 -21.71 -36.94
CA LYS A 237 0.96 -21.95 -37.93
C LYS A 237 0.75 -20.64 -38.68
N LYS A 238 0.82 -20.74 -40.01
CA LYS A 238 0.65 -19.67 -41.00
C LYS A 238 -0.72 -18.98 -40.86
N PHE A 239 -0.84 -18.10 -39.88
CA PHE A 239 -1.72 -16.95 -39.98
C PHE A 239 -0.99 -15.90 -40.81
N ASP A 240 -1.71 -15.12 -41.61
CA ASP A 240 -1.14 -13.96 -42.31
C ASP A 240 -0.41 -13.09 -41.27
N GLN A 241 0.93 -13.13 -41.32
CA GLN A 241 1.78 -12.65 -40.23
C GLN A 241 1.51 -11.18 -39.92
N ILE A 242 1.16 -10.39 -40.93
CA ILE A 242 0.89 -8.95 -40.83
C ILE A 242 -0.40 -8.68 -40.04
N LEU A 243 -1.52 -9.34 -40.39
CA LEU A 243 -2.79 -9.18 -39.68
C LEU A 243 -2.68 -9.65 -38.23
N LYS A 244 -1.94 -10.75 -37.99
CA LYS A 244 -1.68 -11.26 -36.64
C LYS A 244 -0.86 -10.28 -35.81
N ILE A 245 0.22 -9.72 -36.38
CA ILE A 245 1.07 -8.75 -35.68
C ILE A 245 0.27 -7.48 -35.37
N PHE A 246 -0.45 -6.93 -36.34
CA PHE A 246 -1.29 -5.74 -36.13
C PHE A 246 -2.31 -5.96 -35.01
N TYR A 247 -2.97 -7.11 -35.04
CA TYR A 247 -3.98 -7.47 -34.05
C TYR A 247 -3.38 -7.66 -32.66
N LEU A 248 -2.25 -8.36 -32.55
CA LEU A 248 -1.51 -8.51 -31.30
C LEU A 248 -0.97 -7.18 -30.77
N MET A 249 -0.51 -6.28 -31.64
CA MET A 249 -0.07 -4.95 -31.24
C MET A 249 -1.22 -4.14 -30.65
N GLN A 250 -2.42 -4.24 -31.24
CA GLN A 250 -3.59 -3.55 -30.70
C GLN A 250 -4.04 -4.14 -29.37
N LEU A 251 -4.02 -5.47 -29.20
CA LEU A 251 -4.25 -6.10 -27.90
C LEU A 251 -3.17 -5.73 -26.87
N ALA A 252 -1.90 -5.67 -27.29
CA ALA A 252 -0.80 -5.28 -26.42
C ALA A 252 -0.91 -3.81 -25.99
N SER A 253 -1.45 -2.93 -26.84
CA SER A 253 -1.70 -1.55 -26.47
C SER A 253 -2.74 -1.40 -25.34
N ALA A 254 -3.67 -2.34 -25.20
CA ALA A 254 -4.60 -2.38 -24.08
C ALA A 254 -3.88 -2.67 -22.74
N LEU A 255 -2.72 -3.34 -22.74
CA LEU A 255 -1.93 -3.58 -21.52
C LEU A 255 -1.36 -2.27 -20.95
N GLY A 256 -0.93 -1.35 -21.82
CA GLY A 256 -0.31 -0.10 -21.42
C GLY A 256 -1.27 0.97 -20.90
N GLY A 257 -2.59 0.74 -20.99
CA GLY A 257 -3.61 1.68 -20.50
C GLY A 257 -3.59 3.08 -21.13
N HIS A 258 -2.83 3.26 -22.22
CA HIS A 258 -2.82 4.50 -22.96
C HIS A 258 -4.05 4.53 -23.86
N LEU A 259 -4.87 5.57 -23.70
CA LEU A 259 -5.94 5.87 -24.64
C LEU A 259 -5.33 6.00 -26.03
N CYS A 260 -5.78 5.14 -26.93
CA CYS A 260 -5.70 5.37 -28.35
C CYS A 260 -7.11 5.79 -28.72
N ASP A 261 -7.32 6.95 -29.36
CA ASP A 261 -8.62 7.46 -29.83
C ASP A 261 -9.26 6.50 -30.87
N LYS A 262 -9.55 5.27 -30.46
CA LYS A 262 -9.83 4.10 -31.29
C LYS A 262 -10.86 3.25 -30.58
N LEU A 263 -11.86 2.83 -31.35
CA LEU A 263 -12.85 1.82 -30.99
C LEU A 263 -12.57 0.59 -31.84
N MET A 264 -12.33 -0.57 -31.23
CA MET A 264 -12.14 -1.81 -31.99
C MET A 264 -13.47 -2.54 -32.17
N ILE A 265 -13.91 -2.70 -33.41
CA ILE A 265 -15.10 -3.50 -33.73
C ILE A 265 -14.69 -4.77 -34.49
N LEU A 266 -14.94 -5.93 -33.90
CA LEU A 266 -14.67 -7.22 -34.54
C LEU A 266 -15.83 -7.68 -35.43
N ILE A 267 -15.81 -7.28 -36.70
CA ILE A 267 -16.86 -7.63 -37.69
C ILE A 267 -16.60 -8.98 -38.34
N GLY A 268 -17.65 -9.76 -38.63
CA GLY A 268 -17.56 -11.09 -39.24
C GLY A 268 -18.59 -12.08 -38.70
N ALA A 269 -18.85 -13.12 -39.47
CA ALA A 269 -19.93 -14.09 -39.23
C ALA A 269 -19.81 -14.83 -37.89
N GLY A 270 -20.92 -15.43 -37.46
CA GLY A 270 -20.94 -16.32 -36.29
C GLY A 270 -19.95 -17.49 -36.41
N ALA A 271 -19.63 -18.12 -35.28
CA ALA A 271 -18.68 -19.24 -35.16
C ALA A 271 -17.18 -18.92 -35.37
N ASN A 272 -16.78 -17.64 -35.46
CA ASN A 272 -15.38 -17.24 -35.62
C ASN A 272 -14.58 -17.06 -34.30
N ARG A 273 -15.09 -17.56 -33.17
CA ARG A 273 -14.41 -17.54 -31.84
C ARG A 273 -14.01 -16.15 -31.30
N LYS A 274 -14.57 -15.06 -31.84
CA LYS A 274 -14.30 -13.69 -31.35
C LYS A 274 -14.71 -13.49 -29.90
N SER A 275 -15.88 -13.97 -29.52
CA SER A 275 -16.36 -13.90 -28.14
C SER A 275 -15.44 -14.69 -27.21
N LEU A 276 -14.92 -15.84 -27.65
CA LEU A 276 -13.95 -16.64 -26.90
C LEU A 276 -12.63 -15.88 -26.72
N LEU A 277 -12.15 -15.18 -27.76
CA LEU A 277 -10.96 -14.35 -27.66
C LEU A 277 -11.15 -13.19 -26.67
N MET A 278 -12.29 -12.52 -26.71
CA MET A 278 -12.59 -11.43 -25.77
C MET A 278 -12.67 -11.93 -24.33
N GLN A 279 -13.28 -13.10 -24.12
CA GLN A 279 -13.27 -13.77 -22.82
C GLN A 279 -11.84 -14.15 -22.37
N LEU A 280 -10.99 -14.62 -23.29
CA LEU A 280 -9.59 -14.90 -22.99
C LEU A 280 -8.84 -13.65 -22.51
N LEU A 281 -9.07 -12.50 -23.16
CA LEU A 281 -8.47 -11.23 -22.78
C LEU A 281 -8.99 -10.73 -21.43
N GLU A 282 -10.29 -10.85 -21.18
CA GLU A 282 -10.89 -10.55 -19.88
C GLU A 282 -10.26 -11.40 -18.77
N LEU A 283 -10.08 -12.70 -18.99
CA LEU A 283 -9.44 -13.60 -18.04
C LEU A 283 -7.94 -13.29 -17.85
N ALA A 284 -7.24 -12.96 -18.93
CA ALA A 284 -5.81 -12.64 -18.88
C ALA A 284 -5.56 -11.32 -18.12
N LEU A 285 -6.37 -10.30 -18.33
CA LEU A 285 -6.26 -9.01 -17.63
C LEU A 285 -6.92 -9.02 -16.25
N GLY A 286 -7.80 -9.99 -15.98
CA GLY A 286 -8.50 -10.15 -14.71
C GLY A 286 -9.14 -8.85 -14.23
N PRO A 287 -8.75 -8.31 -13.06
CA PRO A 287 -9.38 -7.10 -12.51
C PRO A 287 -9.11 -5.84 -13.33
N TYR A 288 -8.17 -5.84 -14.29
CA TYR A 288 -7.96 -4.71 -15.19
C TYR A 288 -8.95 -4.68 -16.38
N ALA A 289 -9.71 -5.75 -16.60
CA ALA A 289 -10.75 -5.82 -17.61
C ALA A 289 -12.17 -5.74 -17.02
N ILE A 290 -13.11 -5.27 -17.82
CA ILE A 290 -14.54 -5.28 -17.48
C ILE A 290 -15.39 -5.56 -18.72
N SER A 291 -16.49 -6.30 -18.54
CA SER A 291 -17.45 -6.62 -19.59
C SER A 291 -18.74 -5.83 -19.41
N TRP A 292 -19.27 -5.25 -20.48
CA TRP A 292 -20.46 -4.39 -20.46
C TRP A 292 -21.46 -4.70 -21.59
N SER A 293 -22.68 -4.22 -21.40
CA SER A 293 -23.73 -4.26 -22.42
C SER A 293 -23.68 -3.04 -23.34
N THR A 294 -24.23 -3.19 -24.56
CA THR A 294 -24.33 -2.10 -25.54
C THR A 294 -25.13 -0.87 -25.10
N GLN A 295 -25.81 -0.90 -23.94
CA GLN A 295 -26.58 0.24 -23.43
C GLN A 295 -25.71 1.48 -23.20
N LEU A 296 -24.44 1.27 -22.82
CA LEU A 296 -23.53 2.34 -22.46
C LEU A 296 -23.08 3.18 -23.68
N LEU A 297 -23.08 2.57 -24.86
CA LEU A 297 -22.83 3.27 -26.13
C LEU A 297 -24.09 3.94 -26.71
N LYS A 298 -25.26 3.72 -26.10
CA LYS A 298 -26.57 4.21 -26.60
C LYS A 298 -27.12 5.38 -25.80
N GLN A 299 -27.06 5.32 -24.48
CA GLN A 299 -27.75 6.27 -23.60
C GLN A 299 -26.87 7.46 -23.26
N GLU A 300 -27.41 8.67 -23.37
CA GLU A 300 -26.77 9.86 -22.83
C GLU A 300 -26.56 9.71 -21.32
N PHE A 301 -25.33 9.99 -20.87
CA PHE A 301 -25.04 9.97 -19.44
C PHE A 301 -25.62 11.23 -18.81
N ASN A 302 -26.61 11.05 -17.94
CA ASN A 302 -27.11 12.15 -17.14
C ASN A 302 -26.09 12.44 -16.03
N VAL A 303 -25.42 13.60 -16.09
CA VAL A 303 -24.29 13.98 -15.22
C VAL A 303 -24.67 13.98 -13.74
N CYS A 304 -25.95 14.18 -13.42
CA CYS A 304 -26.45 14.22 -12.04
C CYS A 304 -26.88 12.86 -11.48
N SER A 305 -27.10 11.83 -12.30
CA SER A 305 -27.55 10.53 -11.80
C SER A 305 -26.38 9.62 -11.38
N PRO A 306 -26.53 8.80 -10.34
CA PRO A 306 -25.53 7.79 -10.01
C PRO A 306 -25.40 6.79 -11.15
N ASN A 307 -24.18 6.48 -11.55
CA ASN A 307 -23.90 5.48 -12.56
C ASN A 307 -22.76 4.55 -12.08
N PRO A 308 -23.09 3.55 -11.24
CA PRO A 308 -22.09 2.65 -10.68
C PRO A 308 -21.42 1.78 -11.75
N LYS A 309 -22.12 1.52 -12.87
CA LYS A 309 -21.52 0.85 -14.02
C LYS A 309 -20.38 1.71 -14.52
N LEU A 310 -20.63 2.94 -14.96
CA LEU A 310 -19.57 3.83 -15.46
C LEU A 310 -18.47 4.10 -14.42
N ALA A 311 -18.78 4.14 -13.12
CA ALA A 311 -17.76 4.30 -12.08
C ALA A 311 -16.79 3.10 -12.01
N SER A 312 -17.26 1.88 -12.31
CA SER A 312 -16.46 0.66 -12.31
C SER A 312 -15.40 0.57 -13.42
N THR A 313 -15.43 1.46 -14.43
CA THR A 313 -14.33 1.56 -15.41
C THR A 313 -13.16 2.39 -14.95
N ASN A 314 -13.26 3.03 -13.80
CA ASN A 314 -12.12 3.71 -13.23
C ASN A 314 -10.96 2.70 -13.05
N LYS A 315 -9.77 3.10 -13.53
CA LYS A 315 -8.53 2.30 -13.51
C LYS A 315 -8.57 0.97 -14.29
N LYS A 316 -9.60 0.73 -15.12
CA LYS A 316 -9.62 -0.42 -16.05
C LYS A 316 -8.81 -0.08 -17.30
N ARG A 317 -8.25 -1.12 -17.92
CA ARG A 317 -7.41 -1.04 -19.13
C ARG A 317 -8.09 -1.62 -20.37
N PHE A 318 -9.10 -2.45 -20.17
CA PHE A 318 -9.86 -3.07 -21.25
C PHE A 318 -11.36 -3.12 -20.91
N ILE A 319 -12.20 -2.70 -21.84
CA ILE A 319 -13.66 -2.77 -21.75
C ILE A 319 -14.15 -3.59 -22.91
N ASN A 320 -14.69 -4.77 -22.64
CA ASN A 320 -15.38 -5.55 -23.65
C ASN A 320 -16.85 -5.12 -23.69
N VAL A 321 -17.33 -4.72 -24.87
CA VAL A 321 -18.75 -4.44 -25.07
C VAL A 321 -19.39 -5.61 -25.81
N GLN A 322 -20.36 -6.26 -25.16
CA GLN A 322 -21.12 -7.36 -25.74
C GLN A 322 -21.86 -6.93 -27.00
N GLU A 323 -22.13 -7.88 -27.89
CA GLU A 323 -22.77 -7.62 -29.18
C GLU A 323 -24.18 -7.02 -29.00
N GLY A 324 -24.51 -6.01 -29.82
CA GLY A 324 -25.83 -5.39 -29.84
C GLY A 324 -26.78 -6.09 -30.81
N ASN A 325 -28.08 -5.89 -30.60
CA ASN A 325 -29.08 -6.34 -31.57
C ASN A 325 -28.85 -5.68 -32.93
N LYS A 326 -29.16 -6.39 -34.02
CA LYS A 326 -29.09 -5.85 -35.39
C LYS A 326 -29.85 -4.51 -35.46
N GLY A 327 -29.21 -3.49 -36.06
CA GLY A 327 -29.78 -2.15 -36.19
C GLY A 327 -29.57 -1.22 -34.99
N THR A 328 -28.75 -1.61 -34.01
CA THR A 328 -28.40 -0.72 -32.90
C THR A 328 -27.56 0.46 -33.39
N LYS A 329 -28.06 1.69 -33.16
CA LYS A 329 -27.34 2.93 -33.44
C LYS A 329 -26.48 3.30 -32.24
N PHE A 330 -25.23 3.67 -32.51
CA PHE A 330 -24.33 4.22 -31.48
C PHE A 330 -24.55 5.73 -31.36
N ASN A 331 -24.49 6.23 -30.13
CA ASN A 331 -24.38 7.66 -29.89
C ASN A 331 -22.90 8.05 -30.04
N TRP A 332 -22.55 8.66 -31.18
CA TRP A 332 -21.18 9.07 -31.47
C TRP A 332 -20.62 10.09 -30.47
N GLU A 333 -21.46 10.91 -29.86
CA GLU A 333 -21.01 11.85 -28.82
C GLU A 333 -20.49 11.10 -27.59
N ASN A 334 -21.20 10.06 -27.16
CA ASN A 334 -20.76 9.22 -26.05
C ASN A 334 -19.50 8.43 -26.38
N VAL A 335 -19.41 7.87 -27.59
CA VAL A 335 -18.19 7.16 -28.02
C VAL A 335 -16.99 8.11 -27.96
N LYS A 336 -17.14 9.35 -28.45
CA LYS A 336 -16.08 10.37 -28.37
C LYS A 336 -15.74 10.74 -26.93
N LYS A 337 -16.72 10.93 -26.05
CA LYS A 337 -16.47 11.21 -24.62
C LYS A 337 -15.71 10.07 -23.94
N LEU A 338 -15.99 8.81 -24.30
CA LEU A 338 -15.33 7.65 -23.71
C LEU A 338 -13.91 7.44 -24.28
N THR A 339 -13.72 7.68 -25.58
CA THR A 339 -12.44 7.42 -26.27
C THR A 339 -11.48 8.60 -26.27
N GLY A 340 -12.00 9.84 -26.21
CA GLY A 340 -11.24 11.08 -26.43
C GLY A 340 -10.47 11.61 -25.22
N GLY A 341 -10.44 10.88 -24.10
CA GLY A 341 -9.62 11.24 -22.94
C GLY A 341 -10.11 12.42 -22.09
N ASP A 342 -11.33 12.89 -22.34
CA ASP A 342 -11.97 13.88 -21.47
C ASP A 342 -12.27 13.28 -20.08
N ALA A 343 -12.14 14.11 -19.04
CA ALA A 343 -12.48 13.70 -17.69
C ALA A 343 -14.00 13.53 -17.55
N ILE A 344 -14.43 12.33 -17.16
CA ILE A 344 -15.84 11.98 -16.98
C ILE A 344 -16.18 12.10 -15.50
N ARG A 345 -17.21 12.89 -15.18
CA ARG A 345 -17.76 12.98 -13.83
C ARG A 345 -18.77 11.86 -13.61
N VAL A 346 -18.50 11.04 -12.61
CA VAL A 346 -19.34 9.89 -12.26
C VAL A 346 -19.42 9.76 -10.75
N ARG A 347 -20.57 9.31 -10.26
CA ARG A 347 -20.74 8.93 -8.86
C ARG A 347 -21.30 7.52 -8.72
N ASN A 348 -20.76 6.78 -7.78
CA ASN A 348 -21.36 5.54 -7.31
C ASN A 348 -22.63 5.82 -6.50
N LEU A 349 -23.36 4.75 -6.23
CA LEU A 349 -24.49 4.80 -5.30
C LEU A 349 -23.96 5.19 -3.90
N TYR A 350 -24.54 6.21 -3.28
CA TYR A 350 -24.18 6.71 -1.94
C TYR A 350 -22.75 7.26 -1.77
N GLU A 351 -22.04 7.56 -2.86
CA GLU A 351 -20.72 8.21 -2.82
C GLU A 351 -20.76 9.63 -3.38
N ASN A 352 -19.90 10.50 -2.85
CA ASN A 352 -19.62 11.79 -3.46
C ASN A 352 -18.87 11.54 -4.78
N GLY A 353 -19.45 11.99 -5.88
CA GLY A 353 -18.90 11.75 -7.22
C GLY A 353 -17.49 12.29 -7.41
N GLY A 354 -16.78 11.70 -8.37
CA GLY A 354 -15.44 12.11 -8.78
C GLY A 354 -15.34 12.30 -10.28
N ALA A 355 -14.34 13.07 -10.71
CA ALA A 355 -13.93 13.10 -12.11
C ALA A 355 -12.75 12.15 -12.30
N PHE A 356 -12.80 11.31 -13.32
CA PHE A 356 -11.65 10.51 -13.74
C PHE A 356 -11.58 10.44 -15.26
N THR A 357 -10.37 10.24 -15.79
CA THR A 357 -10.14 9.99 -17.22
C THR A 357 -10.13 8.49 -17.45
N LEU A 358 -10.86 8.04 -18.47
CA LEU A 358 -10.85 6.63 -18.88
C LEU A 358 -9.43 6.26 -19.35
N THR A 359 -8.93 5.09 -18.99
CA THR A 359 -7.62 4.57 -19.47
C THR A 359 -7.77 3.27 -20.24
N ALA A 360 -9.02 2.81 -20.40
CA ALA A 360 -9.32 1.56 -21.05
C ALA A 360 -9.48 1.70 -22.56
N GLN A 361 -9.03 0.68 -23.29
CA GLN A 361 -9.45 0.47 -24.67
C GLN A 361 -10.80 -0.23 -24.72
N ILE A 362 -11.63 0.17 -25.69
CA ILE A 362 -13.00 -0.32 -25.91
C ILE A 362 -13.07 -1.17 -27.19
#